data_AF-A0A524I1C5-F1
#
_entry.id   AF-A0A524I1C5-F1
#
_cell.length_a   1.000
_cell.length_b   1.000
_cell.length_c   1.000
_cell.angle_alpha   90.00
_cell.angle_beta   90.00
_cell.angle_gamma   90.00
#
_symmetry.space_group_name_H-M   'P 1'
#
loop_
_entity.id
_entity.type
_entity.pdbx_description
1 polymer ?
#
loop_
_entity_poly.entity_id
_entity_poly.type
_entity_poly.pdbx_seq_one_letter_code
_entity_poly.pdbx_strand_id
1 'polypeptide(L)'
;MRARISILSALLLLAVVGLSPGQEAPTQDTPKPPEPLFVRVTVYPTVSLSRYDYNNDIDLFEIRVYVELRRGSQEGHAVADARVSALSENLEYQTDHYEKRIILGKDSLPEELEVEIAAKNRPVMRERFPLPSWLVLTDPQPAVFEAGKDLPIHWQFSRFTAPVDILAYDFKTGKEFFRRDHVEETSSIVPAGKVPASTIVRIYIIQSWFYKRFLGGMDYARGSEINIIPWSQVFIRTKAPAQGSSS
;
A
#
# COMPACT_ATOMS: atom_id res chain seq x y z
N MET A 1 107.50 -6.59 -15.99
CA MET A 1 106.71 -5.35 -15.95
C MET A 1 106.07 -5.21 -14.58
N ARG A 2 106.12 -3.99 -14.01
CA ARG A 2 105.64 -3.49 -12.70
C ARG A 2 104.39 -4.20 -12.14
N ALA A 3 104.36 -4.74 -10.92
CA ALA A 3 104.41 -4.13 -9.56
C ALA A 3 103.12 -3.38 -9.16
N ARG A 4 102.34 -3.93 -8.20
CA ARG A 4 102.14 -3.42 -6.82
C ARG A 4 100.85 -3.95 -6.18
N ILE A 5 101.00 -4.50 -4.98
CA ILE A 5 99.96 -4.63 -3.94
C ILE A 5 99.90 -3.28 -3.19
N SER A 6 98.69 -2.82 -2.82
CA SER A 6 98.36 -2.29 -1.48
C SER A 6 96.93 -1.70 -1.38
N ILE A 7 96.09 -2.38 -0.59
CA ILE A 7 95.30 -1.92 0.57
C ILE A 7 94.49 -0.61 0.46
N LEU A 8 93.16 -0.73 0.52
CA LEU A 8 92.19 0.15 1.23
C LEU A 8 90.82 -0.57 1.19
N SER A 9 90.47 -1.38 2.18
CA SER A 9 89.73 -1.02 3.41
C SER A 9 88.41 -0.28 3.19
N ALA A 10 87.33 -1.05 3.38
CA ALA A 10 86.25 -0.79 4.34
C ALA A 10 84.97 -0.05 3.88
N LEU A 11 83.84 -0.68 4.29
CA LEU A 11 82.46 -0.17 4.36
C LEU A 11 81.75 0.19 3.04
N LEU A 12 80.81 -0.67 2.63
CA LEU A 12 79.44 -0.18 2.50
C LEU A 12 78.48 -1.28 2.98
N LEU A 13 77.84 -0.96 4.10
CA LEU A 13 76.87 -1.80 4.79
C LEU A 13 75.63 -2.03 3.94
N LEU A 14 75.08 -3.24 4.13
CA LEU A 14 73.66 -3.56 4.12
C LEU A 14 72.71 -2.35 4.04
N ALA A 15 72.20 -2.06 2.85
CA ALA A 15 70.92 -1.38 2.70
C ALA A 15 69.81 -2.44 2.81
N VAL A 16 69.61 -2.96 4.03
CA VAL A 16 68.30 -3.47 4.44
C VAL A 16 67.42 -2.23 4.49
N VAL A 17 66.71 -1.96 3.39
CA VAL A 17 65.62 -1.00 3.38
C VAL A 17 64.61 -1.51 4.38
N GLY A 18 64.55 -0.83 5.53
CA GLY A 18 63.62 -1.13 6.60
C GLY A 18 62.21 -1.09 6.07
N LEU A 19 61.59 -2.26 5.93
CA LEU A 19 60.15 -2.39 6.11
C LEU A 19 59.88 -2.02 7.56
N SER A 20 59.45 -0.77 7.80
CA SER A 20 58.87 -0.36 9.07
C SER A 20 57.68 -1.29 9.39
N PRO A 21 57.74 -2.11 10.45
CA PRO A 21 56.56 -2.80 10.96
C PRO A 21 55.75 -1.76 11.73
N GLY A 22 54.89 -1.03 11.03
CA GLY A 22 54.15 0.07 11.66
C GLY A 22 53.42 1.02 10.72
N GLN A 23 53.44 0.80 9.41
CA GLN A 23 52.43 1.39 8.54
C GLN A 23 51.27 0.40 8.45
N GLU A 24 50.25 0.62 9.27
CA GLU A 24 48.90 0.17 8.93
C GLU A 24 48.67 0.61 7.48
N ALA A 25 48.44 -0.36 6.60
CA ALA A 25 47.93 -0.07 5.27
C ALA A 25 46.74 0.88 5.45
N PRO A 26 46.59 1.95 4.65
CA PRO A 26 45.42 2.79 4.74
C PRO A 26 44.21 1.87 4.68
N THR A 27 43.50 1.77 5.80
CA THR A 27 42.23 1.06 5.86
C THR A 27 41.38 1.74 4.82
N GLN A 28 41.19 1.09 3.67
CA GLN A 28 40.12 1.47 2.78
C GLN A 28 38.88 1.40 3.64
N ASP A 29 38.32 2.56 3.99
CA ASP A 29 37.07 2.65 4.71
C ASP A 29 36.07 1.78 3.94
N THR A 30 35.79 0.60 4.49
CA THR A 30 34.80 -0.30 3.93
C THR A 30 33.52 0.53 3.81
N PRO A 31 32.90 0.63 2.62
CA PRO A 31 31.75 1.49 2.44
C PRO A 31 30.73 1.18 3.53
N LYS A 32 30.40 2.18 4.36
CA LYS A 32 29.43 2.00 5.43
C LYS A 32 28.14 1.47 4.79
N PRO A 33 27.57 0.37 5.30
CA PRO A 33 26.34 -0.16 4.75
C PRO A 33 25.28 0.94 4.78
N PRO A 34 24.43 1.03 3.74
CA PRO A 34 23.42 2.05 3.67
C PRO A 34 22.42 1.86 4.84
N GLU A 35 21.96 2.95 5.47
CA GLU A 35 21.09 2.84 6.66
C GLU A 35 19.80 2.06 6.34
N PRO A 36 19.17 1.31 7.24
CA PRO A 36 17.94 0.58 6.91
C PRO A 36 16.82 1.51 6.38
N LEU A 37 15.95 1.02 5.50
CA LEU A 37 14.78 1.79 5.05
C LEU A 37 13.59 1.49 5.94
N PHE A 38 12.90 2.54 6.38
CA PHE A 38 11.53 2.39 6.85
C PHE A 38 10.62 2.23 5.64
N VAL A 39 9.87 1.12 5.64
CA VAL A 39 8.95 0.77 4.56
C VAL A 39 7.56 0.55 5.16
N ARG A 40 6.58 1.35 4.73
CA ARG A 40 5.17 1.10 5.01
C ARG A 40 4.43 0.92 3.69
N VAL A 41 3.93 -0.29 3.47
CA VAL A 41 3.07 -0.61 2.33
C VAL A 41 1.63 -0.62 2.83
N THR A 42 0.75 0.17 2.21
CA THR A 42 -0.69 0.14 2.47
C THR A 42 -1.42 -0.21 1.18
N VAL A 43 -2.25 -1.24 1.25
CA VAL A 43 -2.94 -1.81 0.09
C VAL A 43 -4.44 -1.80 0.32
N TYR A 44 -5.19 -1.34 -0.68
CA TYR A 44 -6.64 -1.32 -0.66
C TYR A 44 -7.22 -2.13 -1.83
N PRO A 45 -7.46 -3.45 -1.66
CA PRO A 45 -8.30 -4.21 -2.57
C PRO A 45 -9.71 -3.62 -2.53
N THR A 46 -10.19 -3.16 -3.69
CA THR A 46 -11.38 -2.32 -3.78
C THR A 46 -12.33 -2.87 -4.82
N VAL A 47 -13.62 -2.97 -4.45
CA VAL A 47 -14.70 -3.21 -5.41
C VAL A 47 -15.69 -2.06 -5.39
N SER A 48 -15.76 -1.31 -6.48
CA SER A 48 -16.65 -0.16 -6.62
C SER A 48 -17.69 -0.43 -7.69
N LEU A 49 -18.95 -0.51 -7.28
CA LEU A 49 -20.08 -0.72 -8.17
C LEU A 49 -20.75 0.64 -8.46
N SER A 50 -20.66 1.12 -9.69
CA SER A 50 -21.34 2.35 -10.10
C SER A 50 -21.89 2.19 -11.51
N ARG A 51 -23.02 2.84 -11.77
CA ARG A 51 -23.62 3.00 -13.10
C ARG A 51 -24.00 4.43 -13.43
N TYR A 52 -23.78 5.37 -12.51
CA TYR A 52 -24.45 6.68 -12.61
C TYR A 52 -23.56 7.87 -12.27
N ASP A 53 -22.25 7.64 -12.16
CA ASP A 53 -21.28 8.73 -12.28
C ASP A 53 -20.92 8.87 -13.76
N TYR A 54 -20.76 10.11 -14.22
CA TYR A 54 -20.88 10.59 -15.61
C TYR A 54 -20.01 9.92 -16.71
N ASN A 55 -19.34 8.78 -16.45
CA ASN A 55 -18.66 7.91 -17.44
C ASN A 55 -18.34 6.47 -16.96
N ASN A 56 -18.88 5.95 -15.84
CA ASN A 56 -18.49 4.65 -15.28
C ASN A 56 -19.67 3.68 -15.11
N ASP A 57 -20.10 3.07 -16.21
CA ASP A 57 -21.04 1.94 -16.25
C ASP A 57 -20.34 0.57 -16.04
N ILE A 58 -19.29 0.53 -15.21
CA ILE A 58 -18.42 -0.66 -15.11
C ILE A 58 -18.16 -1.01 -13.63
N ASP A 59 -18.41 -2.29 -13.29
CA ASP A 59 -17.93 -2.89 -12.05
C ASP A 59 -16.41 -2.74 -11.98
N LEU A 60 -15.93 -1.94 -11.03
CA LEU A 60 -14.54 -1.56 -10.95
C LEU A 60 -13.85 -2.37 -9.87
N PHE A 61 -12.93 -3.23 -10.30
CA PHE A 61 -12.03 -3.96 -9.42
C PHE A 61 -10.65 -3.34 -9.51
N GLU A 62 -10.10 -2.93 -8.37
CA GLU A 62 -8.81 -2.27 -8.32
C GLU A 62 -8.03 -2.60 -7.06
N ILE A 63 -6.72 -2.41 -7.12
CA ILE A 63 -5.86 -2.34 -5.96
C ILE A 63 -5.21 -0.96 -5.95
N ARG A 64 -5.38 -0.23 -4.85
CA ARG A 64 -4.56 0.97 -4.58
C ARG A 64 -3.39 0.56 -3.71
N VAL A 65 -2.19 0.87 -4.16
CA VAL A 65 -0.95 0.60 -3.44
C VAL A 65 -0.31 1.92 -3.08
N TYR A 66 0.01 2.08 -1.80
CA TYR A 66 0.77 3.19 -1.25
C TYR A 66 2.03 2.63 -0.62
N VAL A 67 3.19 3.20 -0.93
CA VAL A 67 4.49 2.79 -0.35
C VAL A 67 5.20 4.03 0.17
N GLU A 68 5.22 4.15 1.50
CA GLU A 68 6.02 5.16 2.20
C GLU A 68 7.44 4.60 2.40
N LEU A 69 8.43 5.30 1.83
CA LEU A 69 9.84 4.94 1.95
C LEU A 69 10.60 6.07 2.63
N ARG A 70 11.21 5.77 3.78
CA ARG A 70 12.00 6.73 4.56
C ARG A 70 13.33 6.15 5.01
N ARG A 71 14.28 7.02 5.29
CA ARG A 71 15.61 6.65 5.78
C ARG A 71 15.57 6.38 7.29
N GLY A 72 15.90 5.15 7.72
CA GLY A 72 16.24 4.80 9.10
C GLY A 72 15.07 4.68 10.08
N SER A 73 14.01 5.46 9.91
CA SER A 73 12.81 5.44 10.75
C SER A 73 11.60 6.06 10.03
N GLN A 74 10.43 5.94 10.64
CA GLN A 74 9.20 6.60 10.16
C GLN A 74 9.31 8.13 10.13
N GLU A 75 10.18 8.73 10.94
CA GLU A 75 10.38 10.19 10.97
C GLU A 75 11.50 10.64 10.02
N GLY A 76 12.19 9.69 9.40
CA GLY A 76 13.29 9.97 8.48
C GLY A 76 12.85 10.67 7.20
N HIS A 77 13.85 11.15 6.46
CA HIS A 77 13.63 11.77 5.16
C HIS A 77 13.04 10.77 4.15
N ALA A 78 12.05 11.23 3.38
CA ALA A 78 11.46 10.45 2.30
C ALA A 78 12.49 10.12 1.20
N VAL A 79 12.34 8.95 0.59
CA VAL A 79 13.21 8.46 -0.48
C VAL A 79 12.47 8.62 -1.81
N ALA A 80 12.76 9.70 -2.54
CA ALA A 80 12.12 10.04 -3.81
C ALA A 80 12.81 9.43 -5.05
N ASP A 81 14.01 8.90 -4.89
CA ASP A 81 14.86 8.39 -5.97
C ASP A 81 14.87 6.85 -6.07
N ALA A 82 13.83 6.20 -5.56
CA ALA A 82 13.64 4.75 -5.71
C ALA A 82 12.73 4.45 -6.91
N ARG A 83 12.89 3.25 -7.47
CA ARG A 83 11.89 2.66 -8.36
C ARG A 83 11.08 1.67 -7.53
N VAL A 84 9.78 1.92 -7.42
CA VAL A 84 8.84 1.06 -6.72
C VAL A 84 7.85 0.49 -7.72
N SER A 85 7.59 -0.82 -7.67
CA SER A 85 6.60 -1.46 -8.54
C SER A 85 5.76 -2.50 -7.81
N ALA A 86 4.52 -2.67 -8.28
CA ALA A 86 3.62 -3.73 -7.84
C ALA A 86 2.85 -4.28 -9.05
N LEU A 87 2.65 -5.60 -9.14
CA LEU A 87 2.02 -6.27 -10.30
C LEU A 87 2.63 -5.85 -11.65
N SER A 88 3.96 -5.74 -11.72
CA SER A 88 4.70 -5.28 -12.91
C SER A 88 4.43 -3.81 -13.32
N GLU A 89 3.73 -3.05 -12.50
CA GLU A 89 3.48 -1.62 -12.74
C GLU A 89 4.33 -0.75 -11.83
N ASN A 90 5.03 0.23 -12.41
CA ASN A 90 5.75 1.23 -11.60
C ASN A 90 4.75 2.15 -10.90
N LEU A 91 4.97 2.40 -9.61
CA LEU A 91 4.26 3.40 -8.82
C LEU A 91 4.86 4.79 -9.06
N GLU A 92 4.03 5.82 -8.92
CA GLU A 92 4.41 7.21 -9.09
C GLU A 92 4.76 7.83 -7.74
N TYR A 93 5.88 8.53 -7.67
CA TYR A 93 6.24 9.28 -6.47
C TYR A 93 5.38 10.55 -6.37
N GLN A 94 4.76 10.75 -5.21
CA GLN A 94 4.00 11.93 -4.85
C GLN A 94 4.80 12.78 -3.86
N THR A 95 4.14 13.46 -2.93
CA THR A 95 4.82 14.36 -1.97
C THR A 95 5.80 13.63 -1.05
N ASP A 96 5.41 12.45 -0.53
CA ASP A 96 6.17 11.73 0.50
C ASP A 96 6.06 10.20 0.41
N HIS A 97 5.37 9.68 -0.60
CA HIS A 97 5.14 8.26 -0.81
C HIS A 97 5.01 7.95 -2.31
N TYR A 98 5.10 6.67 -2.66
CA TYR A 98 4.76 6.18 -3.99
C TYR A 98 3.32 5.68 -3.96
N GLU A 99 2.54 5.99 -4.99
CA GLU A 99 1.20 5.44 -5.13
C GLU A 99 0.90 4.95 -6.54
N LYS A 100 -0.01 3.99 -6.62
CA LYS A 100 -0.67 3.65 -7.87
C LYS A 100 -2.04 3.04 -7.64
N ARG A 101 -2.93 3.32 -8.58
CA ARG A 101 -4.20 2.64 -8.76
C ARG A 101 -4.06 1.65 -9.92
N ILE A 102 -4.19 0.37 -9.63
CA ILE A 102 -4.08 -0.73 -10.60
C ILE A 102 -5.47 -1.29 -10.86
N ILE A 103 -5.94 -1.23 -12.11
CA ILE A 103 -7.25 -1.74 -12.51
C ILE A 103 -7.14 -3.21 -12.91
N LEU A 104 -8.07 -4.03 -12.44
CA LEU A 104 -8.06 -5.48 -12.61
C LEU A 104 -9.35 -5.97 -13.28
N GLY A 105 -9.25 -7.11 -13.96
CA GLY A 105 -10.41 -7.85 -14.42
C GLY A 105 -11.10 -8.57 -13.26
N LYS A 106 -12.43 -8.57 -13.25
CA LYS A 106 -13.28 -9.28 -12.26
C LYS A 106 -12.95 -10.76 -12.14
N ASP A 107 -12.59 -11.40 -13.24
CA ASP A 107 -12.30 -12.83 -13.31
C ASP A 107 -10.81 -13.17 -13.07
N SER A 108 -9.99 -12.15 -12.79
CA SER A 108 -8.54 -12.27 -12.66
C SER A 108 -8.01 -11.54 -11.42
N LEU A 109 -8.71 -11.68 -10.29
CA LEU A 109 -8.31 -11.04 -9.04
C LEU A 109 -7.14 -11.80 -8.41
N PRO A 110 -6.02 -11.13 -8.09
CA PRO A 110 -4.86 -11.78 -7.50
C PRO A 110 -5.14 -12.20 -6.05
N GLU A 111 -4.51 -13.30 -5.64
CA GLU A 111 -4.54 -13.79 -4.26
C GLU A 111 -3.41 -13.22 -3.39
N GLU A 112 -2.44 -12.57 -4.02
CA GLU A 112 -1.23 -12.06 -3.41
C GLU A 112 -0.72 -10.86 -4.19
N LEU A 113 0.09 -10.05 -3.53
CA LEU A 113 0.74 -8.90 -4.12
C LEU A 113 2.24 -9.01 -3.86
N GLU A 114 3.03 -8.67 -4.88
CA GLU A 114 4.47 -8.45 -4.73
C GLU A 114 4.76 -6.97 -4.93
N VAL A 115 5.51 -6.40 -4.00
CA VAL A 115 6.07 -5.05 -4.10
C VAL A 115 7.59 -5.19 -4.23
N GLU A 116 8.15 -4.60 -5.29
CA GLU A 116 9.59 -4.48 -5.49
C GLU A 116 10.04 -3.05 -5.23
N ILE A 117 11.15 -2.88 -4.51
CA ILE A 117 11.77 -1.58 -4.21
C ILE A 117 13.23 -1.64 -4.62
N ALA A 118 13.59 -0.86 -5.64
CA ALA A 118 14.96 -0.65 -6.08
C ALA A 118 15.41 0.77 -5.71
N ALA A 119 16.20 0.88 -4.64
CA ALA A 119 16.77 2.14 -4.17
C ALA A 119 18.28 2.18 -4.40
N LYS A 120 18.84 3.39 -4.55
CA LYS A 120 20.26 3.58 -4.86
C LYS A 120 21.18 2.92 -3.82
N ASN A 121 22.24 2.27 -4.31
CA ASN A 121 23.28 1.60 -3.50
C ASN A 121 22.76 0.48 -2.59
N ARG A 122 21.65 -0.16 -2.94
CA ARG A 122 21.05 -1.27 -2.18
C ARG A 122 20.68 -2.44 -3.09
N PRO A 123 20.65 -3.67 -2.55
CA PRO A 123 19.93 -4.76 -3.19
C PRO A 123 18.45 -4.41 -3.40
N VAL A 124 17.82 -5.00 -4.42
CA VAL A 124 16.38 -4.87 -4.63
C VAL A 124 15.64 -5.62 -3.52
N MET A 125 14.77 -4.92 -2.81
CA MET A 125 13.91 -5.49 -1.77
C MET A 125 12.63 -6.00 -2.44
N ARG A 126 12.20 -7.22 -2.10
CA ARG A 126 11.01 -7.87 -2.66
C ARG A 126 10.13 -8.38 -1.55
N GLU A 127 8.91 -7.87 -1.49
CA GLU A 127 7.93 -8.24 -0.48
C GLU A 127 6.69 -8.82 -1.13
N ARG A 128 6.54 -10.14 -1.00
CA ARG A 128 5.35 -10.88 -1.41
C ARG A 128 4.47 -11.18 -0.21
N PHE A 129 3.17 -10.92 -0.32
CA PHE A 129 2.21 -11.08 0.76
C PHE A 129 0.81 -11.41 0.24
N PRO A 130 -0.01 -12.14 1.02
CA PRO A 130 -1.35 -12.52 0.60
C PRO A 130 -2.29 -11.31 0.59
N LEU A 131 -3.23 -11.28 -0.34
CA LEU A 131 -4.43 -10.45 -0.27
C LEU A 131 -5.51 -11.30 0.41
N PRO A 132 -5.82 -11.06 1.69
CA PRO A 132 -6.58 -12.01 2.50
C PRO A 132 -7.99 -12.23 1.96
N SER A 133 -8.64 -11.18 1.46
CA SER A 133 -9.99 -11.27 0.95
C SER A 133 -10.33 -10.06 0.08
N TRP A 134 -11.26 -10.25 -0.84
CA TRP A 134 -12.00 -9.19 -1.51
C TRP A 134 -13.33 -9.02 -0.80
N LEU A 135 -13.59 -7.81 -0.31
CA LEU A 135 -14.89 -7.43 0.24
C LEU A 135 -15.75 -6.89 -0.91
N VAL A 136 -16.95 -7.44 -1.08
CA VAL A 136 -17.83 -7.10 -2.22
C VAL A 136 -19.23 -6.84 -1.71
N LEU A 137 -19.73 -5.61 -1.93
CA LEU A 137 -21.15 -5.33 -1.82
C LEU A 137 -21.91 -6.09 -2.91
N THR A 138 -22.87 -6.91 -2.51
CA THR A 138 -23.73 -7.68 -3.42
C THR A 138 -25.12 -7.09 -3.53
N ASP A 139 -25.52 -6.26 -2.56
CA ASP A 139 -26.80 -5.54 -2.55
C ASP A 139 -26.64 -4.25 -1.73
N PRO A 140 -27.22 -3.12 -2.14
CA PRO A 140 -27.95 -2.93 -3.38
C PRO A 140 -27.02 -3.02 -4.60
N GLN A 141 -27.56 -3.48 -5.73
CA GLN A 141 -26.92 -3.28 -7.03
C GLN A 141 -27.14 -1.84 -7.50
N PRO A 142 -26.25 -1.28 -8.37
CA PRO A 142 -26.46 0.03 -8.96
C PRO A 142 -27.83 0.12 -9.66
N ALA A 143 -28.76 0.85 -9.06
CA ALA A 143 -30.14 0.95 -9.55
C ALA A 143 -30.82 2.25 -9.10
N VAL A 144 -32.00 2.50 -9.66
CA VAL A 144 -32.94 3.46 -9.12
C VAL A 144 -33.77 2.79 -8.03
N PHE A 145 -33.62 3.28 -6.80
CA PHE A 145 -34.27 2.79 -5.61
C PHE A 145 -35.56 3.57 -5.32
N GLU A 146 -36.64 2.83 -5.04
CA GLU A 146 -37.95 3.40 -4.73
C GLU A 146 -37.95 4.07 -3.36
N ALA A 147 -38.60 5.24 -3.27
CA ALA A 147 -38.76 5.94 -1.99
C ALA A 147 -39.62 5.13 -1.02
N GLY A 148 -39.34 5.27 0.29
CA GLY A 148 -40.15 4.65 1.34
C GLY A 148 -39.97 3.14 1.51
N LYS A 149 -38.93 2.54 0.92
CA LYS A 149 -38.56 1.14 1.13
C LYS A 149 -37.32 1.01 1.99
N ASP A 150 -37.25 -0.07 2.76
CA ASP A 150 -36.03 -0.47 3.45
C ASP A 150 -34.94 -0.78 2.45
N LEU A 151 -33.75 -0.24 2.69
CA LEU A 151 -32.61 -0.41 1.81
C LEU A 151 -31.72 -1.52 2.37
N PRO A 152 -31.75 -2.73 1.78
CA PRO A 152 -30.88 -3.82 2.20
C PRO A 152 -29.43 -3.50 1.81
N ILE A 153 -28.50 -3.97 2.65
CA ILE A 153 -27.06 -3.93 2.41
C ILE A 153 -26.55 -5.34 2.64
N HIS A 154 -26.05 -5.99 1.60
CA HIS A 154 -25.48 -7.33 1.65
C HIS A 154 -24.07 -7.32 1.12
N TRP A 155 -23.19 -8.13 1.71
CA TRP A 155 -21.82 -8.27 1.23
C TRP A 155 -21.31 -9.69 1.39
N GLN A 156 -20.23 -9.97 0.69
CA GLN A 156 -19.50 -11.21 0.78
C GLN A 156 -18.00 -10.96 0.80
N PHE A 157 -17.29 -11.95 1.34
CA PHE A 157 -15.85 -12.03 1.31
C PHE A 157 -15.44 -13.15 0.36
N SER A 158 -14.38 -12.94 -0.43
CA SER A 158 -13.88 -13.97 -1.34
C SER A 158 -13.23 -15.16 -0.63
N ARG A 159 -12.69 -14.94 0.59
CA ARG A 159 -11.97 -15.97 1.36
C ARG A 159 -12.24 -15.91 2.85
N PHE A 160 -11.74 -14.89 3.53
CA PHE A 160 -11.86 -14.75 4.98
C PHE A 160 -12.92 -13.72 5.34
N THR A 161 -13.83 -14.09 6.23
CA THR A 161 -14.83 -13.19 6.80
C THR A 161 -14.23 -12.40 7.96
N ALA A 162 -14.59 -11.12 8.05
CA ALA A 162 -14.23 -10.26 9.16
C ALA A 162 -15.34 -9.23 9.39
N PRO A 163 -15.40 -8.62 10.60
CA PRO A 163 -16.34 -7.56 10.85
C PRO A 163 -16.14 -6.37 9.91
N VAL A 164 -17.23 -5.69 9.55
CA VAL A 164 -17.19 -4.52 8.67
C VAL A 164 -17.81 -3.29 9.32
N ASP A 165 -17.28 -2.13 8.97
CA ASP A 165 -17.92 -0.85 9.21
C ASP A 165 -18.72 -0.46 7.97
N ILE A 166 -19.97 -0.06 8.16
CA ILE A 166 -20.92 0.29 7.12
C ILE A 166 -21.26 1.77 7.27
N LEU A 167 -21.09 2.52 6.18
CA LEU A 167 -21.41 3.93 6.14
C LEU A 167 -22.25 4.24 4.90
N ALA A 168 -23.33 4.99 5.06
CA ALA A 168 -24.13 5.47 3.94
C ALA A 168 -24.37 6.97 4.01
N TYR A 169 -24.17 7.61 2.86
CA TYR A 169 -24.16 9.06 2.70
C TYR A 169 -25.05 9.49 1.56
N ASP A 170 -25.70 10.64 1.73
CA ASP A 170 -26.17 11.42 0.61
C ASP A 170 -24.93 12.00 -0.10
N PHE A 171 -24.65 11.50 -1.30
CA PHE A 171 -23.44 11.84 -2.04
C PHE A 171 -23.40 13.32 -2.46
N LYS A 172 -24.56 13.94 -2.69
CA LYS A 172 -24.61 15.35 -3.08
C LYS A 172 -24.30 16.29 -1.92
N THR A 173 -24.80 15.97 -0.72
CA THR A 173 -24.66 16.82 0.45
C THR A 173 -23.50 16.42 1.35
N GLY A 174 -22.95 15.21 1.16
CA GLY A 174 -21.95 14.60 2.05
C GLY A 174 -22.53 14.15 3.39
N LYS A 175 -23.84 14.28 3.62
CA LYS A 175 -24.47 13.98 4.91
C LYS A 175 -24.59 12.47 5.12
N GLU A 176 -23.98 11.98 6.21
CA GLU A 176 -24.20 10.62 6.70
C GLU A 176 -25.62 10.48 7.23
N PHE A 177 -26.31 9.40 6.84
CA PHE A 177 -27.64 9.07 7.36
C PHE A 177 -27.71 7.67 7.97
N PHE A 178 -26.66 6.86 7.79
CA PHE A 178 -26.58 5.53 8.37
C PHE A 178 -25.12 5.16 8.63
N ARG A 179 -24.89 4.60 9.82
CA ARG A 179 -23.62 4.05 10.24
C ARG A 179 -23.83 2.83 11.14
N ARG A 180 -23.02 1.81 10.92
CA ARG A 180 -22.84 0.68 11.83
C ARG A 180 -21.36 0.37 11.87
N ASP A 181 -20.81 0.21 13.07
CA ASP A 181 -19.42 -0.17 13.26
C ASP A 181 -19.37 -1.65 13.69
N HIS A 182 -18.35 -2.36 13.24
CA HIS A 182 -18.02 -3.71 13.69
C HIS A 182 -19.16 -4.73 13.54
N VAL A 183 -19.82 -4.75 12.38
CA VAL A 183 -20.88 -5.71 12.06
C VAL A 183 -20.27 -7.06 11.71
N GLU A 184 -20.57 -8.10 12.48
CA GLU A 184 -20.04 -9.46 12.29
C GLU A 184 -20.84 -10.27 11.26
N GLU A 185 -22.10 -9.89 11.03
CA GLU A 185 -22.96 -10.49 10.03
C GLU A 185 -22.52 -10.13 8.60
N THR A 186 -23.25 -10.63 7.59
CA THR A 186 -23.01 -10.33 6.16
C THR A 186 -24.13 -9.47 5.55
N SER A 187 -24.97 -8.90 6.41
CA SER A 187 -26.15 -8.15 6.02
C SER A 187 -26.49 -7.05 7.01
N SER A 188 -27.03 -5.94 6.52
CA SER A 188 -27.64 -4.88 7.31
C SER A 188 -28.81 -4.25 6.54
N ILE A 189 -29.61 -3.44 7.23
CA ILE A 189 -30.74 -2.73 6.62
C ILE A 189 -30.71 -1.28 7.06
N VAL A 190 -30.81 -0.36 6.10
CA VAL A 190 -31.17 1.03 6.38
C VAL A 190 -32.70 1.13 6.41
N PRO A 191 -33.30 1.51 7.54
CA PRO A 191 -34.74 1.69 7.61
C PRO A 191 -35.24 2.73 6.60
N ALA A 192 -36.39 2.47 5.98
CA ALA A 192 -36.99 3.31 4.95
C ALA A 192 -37.04 4.80 5.29
N GLY A 193 -37.43 5.12 6.54
CA GLY A 193 -37.53 6.50 7.02
C GLY A 193 -36.21 7.27 7.13
N LYS A 194 -35.06 6.59 7.01
CA LYS A 194 -33.73 7.20 7.02
C LYS A 194 -33.13 7.36 5.63
N VAL A 195 -33.68 6.68 4.62
CA VAL A 195 -33.16 6.74 3.25
C VAL A 195 -33.52 8.10 2.63
N PRO A 196 -32.55 8.94 2.24
CA PRO A 196 -32.84 10.24 1.66
C PRO A 196 -33.48 10.08 0.28
N ALA A 197 -34.47 10.92 -0.04
CA ALA A 197 -35.15 10.91 -1.33
C ALA A 197 -34.48 11.84 -2.35
N SER A 198 -34.74 11.60 -3.64
CA SER A 198 -34.30 12.44 -4.76
C SER A 198 -32.79 12.71 -4.82
N THR A 199 -31.96 11.79 -4.35
CA THR A 199 -30.50 11.96 -4.32
C THR A 199 -29.74 10.75 -4.84
N ILE A 200 -28.41 10.86 -4.85
CA ILE A 200 -27.50 9.73 -5.04
C ILE A 200 -27.05 9.32 -3.64
N VAL A 201 -27.26 8.06 -3.31
CA VAL A 201 -26.77 7.45 -2.09
C VAL A 201 -25.48 6.71 -2.40
N ARG A 202 -24.44 7.00 -1.63
CA ARG A 202 -23.20 6.22 -1.60
C ARG A 202 -23.25 5.32 -0.37
N ILE A 203 -23.13 4.01 -0.58
CA ILE A 203 -22.94 3.04 0.48
C ILE A 203 -21.51 2.56 0.38
N TYR A 204 -20.82 2.55 1.51
CA TYR A 204 -19.42 2.18 1.63
C TYR A 204 -19.29 1.21 2.79
N ILE A 205 -18.57 0.11 2.54
CA ILE A 205 -18.20 -0.84 3.58
C ILE A 205 -16.69 -1.02 3.57
N ILE A 206 -16.11 -1.13 4.76
CA ILE A 206 -14.68 -1.35 4.95
C ILE A 206 -14.50 -2.40 6.03
N GLN A 207 -13.49 -3.25 5.88
CA GLN A 207 -13.15 -4.21 6.91
C GLN A 207 -12.71 -3.46 8.19
N SER A 208 -13.38 -3.70 9.32
CA SER A 208 -13.07 -3.01 10.58
C SER A 208 -11.66 -3.33 11.08
N TRP A 209 -11.19 -4.54 10.76
CA TRP A 209 -9.83 -5.01 11.06
C TRP A 209 -9.08 -5.18 9.76
N PHE A 210 -7.78 -4.93 9.78
CA PHE A 210 -6.95 -5.06 8.59
C PHE A 210 -5.82 -6.06 8.81
N TYR A 211 -5.34 -6.66 7.72
CA TYR A 211 -4.17 -7.51 7.79
C TYR A 211 -2.93 -6.65 8.00
N LYS A 212 -2.12 -7.02 8.99
CA LYS A 212 -0.86 -6.35 9.31
C LYS A 212 0.28 -7.36 9.38
N ARG A 213 1.37 -7.09 8.66
CA ARG A 213 2.63 -7.85 8.75
C ARG A 213 3.79 -6.90 8.99
N PHE A 214 4.56 -7.12 10.06
CA PHE A 214 5.81 -6.39 10.25
C PHE A 214 6.91 -6.94 9.34
N LEU A 215 7.71 -6.03 8.78
CA LEU A 215 8.87 -6.33 7.99
C LEU A 215 10.11 -6.34 8.89
N GLY A 216 10.97 -7.33 8.71
CA GLY A 216 12.18 -7.52 9.50
C GLY A 216 13.35 -7.94 8.62
N GLY A 217 14.56 -7.65 9.09
CA GLY A 217 15.80 -7.87 8.33
C GLY A 217 16.73 -6.66 8.46
N MET A 218 17.96 -6.81 7.99
CA MET A 218 18.97 -5.73 8.10
C MET A 218 18.64 -4.52 7.22
N ASP A 219 17.87 -4.73 6.15
CA ASP A 219 17.48 -3.66 5.22
C ASP A 219 16.27 -2.86 5.70
N TYR A 220 15.57 -3.32 6.74
CA TYR A 220 14.35 -2.70 7.25
C TYR A 220 14.59 -1.98 8.57
N ALA A 221 14.14 -0.73 8.63
CA ALA A 221 14.03 -0.02 9.90
C ALA A 221 12.92 -0.64 10.76
N ARG A 222 13.07 -0.54 12.08
CA ARG A 222 12.07 -1.00 13.04
C ARG A 222 10.73 -0.33 12.78
N GLY A 223 9.65 -1.12 12.81
CA GLY A 223 8.29 -0.64 12.58
C GLY A 223 7.85 -0.64 11.11
N SER A 224 8.72 -1.07 10.19
CA SER A 224 8.33 -1.31 8.80
C SER A 224 7.23 -2.36 8.73
N GLU A 225 6.27 -2.18 7.83
CA GLU A 225 5.01 -2.93 7.86
C GLU A 225 4.29 -2.97 6.50
N ILE A 226 3.42 -3.97 6.37
CA ILE A 226 2.43 -4.10 5.30
C ILE A 226 1.05 -4.08 5.95
N ASN A 227 0.15 -3.24 5.44
CA ASN A 227 -1.23 -3.08 5.87
C ASN A 227 -2.16 -3.35 4.67
N ILE A 228 -3.18 -4.19 4.82
CA ILE A 228 -4.14 -4.49 3.74
C ILE A 228 -5.56 -4.29 4.25
N ILE A 229 -6.28 -3.38 3.60
CA ILE A 229 -7.57 -2.87 4.05
C ILE A 229 -8.60 -3.01 2.90
N PRO A 230 -9.29 -4.16 2.79
CA PRO A 230 -10.34 -4.34 1.81
C PRO A 230 -11.53 -3.42 2.05
N TRP A 231 -12.09 -2.86 0.99
CA TRP A 231 -13.32 -2.08 1.06
C TRP A 231 -14.14 -2.19 -0.23
N SER A 232 -15.42 -1.86 -0.13
CA SER A 232 -16.33 -1.83 -1.27
C SER A 232 -17.27 -0.65 -1.19
N GLN A 233 -17.77 -0.20 -2.33
CA GLN A 233 -18.82 0.81 -2.38
C GLN A 233 -19.81 0.54 -3.50
N VAL A 234 -21.02 1.08 -3.32
CA VAL A 234 -22.03 1.17 -4.38
C VAL A 234 -22.71 2.54 -4.39
N PHE A 235 -23.08 2.98 -5.58
CA PHE A 235 -23.91 4.17 -5.79
C PHE A 235 -25.30 3.78 -6.30
N ILE A 236 -26.34 4.29 -5.64
CA ILE A 236 -27.74 4.12 -6.07
C ILE A 236 -28.42 5.49 -6.16
N ARG A 237 -29.48 5.60 -6.96
CA ARG A 237 -30.29 6.82 -7.04
C ARG A 237 -31.63 6.62 -6.36
N THR A 238 -32.04 7.50 -5.47
CA THR A 238 -33.36 7.44 -4.84
C THR A 238 -34.35 8.32 -5.59
N LYS A 239 -35.59 7.83 -5.76
CA LYS A 239 -36.68 8.63 -6.33
C LYS A 239 -37.21 9.64 -5.33
N ALA A 240 -37.96 10.62 -5.83
CA ALA A 240 -38.82 11.44 -5.00
C ALA A 240 -39.91 10.57 -4.36
N PRO A 241 -40.40 10.91 -3.16
CA PRO A 241 -41.61 10.30 -2.63
C PRO A 241 -42.74 10.54 -3.64
N ALA A 242 -43.58 9.54 -3.89
CA ALA A 242 -44.76 9.73 -4.71
C ALA A 242 -45.61 10.88 -4.11
N GLN A 243 -45.90 11.92 -4.90
CA GLN A 243 -46.82 12.96 -4.48
C GLN A 243 -48.23 12.35 -4.41
N GLY A 244 -48.69 12.02 -3.20
CA GLY A 244 -50.10 11.82 -2.90
C GLY A 244 -50.60 10.37 -2.94
N SER A 245 -50.81 9.82 -1.75
CA SER A 245 -52.06 9.13 -1.42
C SER A 245 -52.39 9.43 0.04
N SER A 246 -52.64 10.71 0.33
CA SER A 246 -53.46 11.08 1.46
C SER A 246 -54.91 10.79 1.09
N SER A 247 -55.41 9.64 1.53
CA SER A 247 -56.83 9.32 1.63
C SER A 247 -57.16 9.05 3.09
#